data_AF-A0A7S3W3H2-F1
#
_entry.id   AF-A0A7S3W3H2-F1
#
_cell.length_a   1.000
_cell.length_b   1.000
_cell.length_c   1.000
_cell.angle_alpha   90.00
_cell.angle_beta   90.00
_cell.angle_gamma   90.00
#
_symmetry.space_group_name_H-M   'P 1'
#
loop_
_entity.id
_entity.type
_entity.pdbx_description
1 polymer ?
#
loop_
_entity_poly.entity_id
_entity_poly.type
_entity_poly.pdbx_seq_one_letter_code
_entity_poly.pdbx_strand_id
1 'polypeptide(L)'
;ELQGFRRRYERHALTPQVPNPAFAGTPEAGGWVALGRRKPLDPLRSASENRADFLMPAEDTLPKGGLVSRVDPATGATILRSLVWPGFFAFSKGARYGYFYCGDGAKNADVALMLS
;
A
#
# COMPACT_ATOMS: atom_id res chain seq x y z
N GLU A 1 0.88 -13.47 6.02
CA GLU A 1 0.38 -13.41 4.63
C GLU A 1 0.47 -11.98 4.11
N LEU A 2 1.36 -11.72 3.14
CA LEU A 2 1.74 -10.36 2.74
C LEU A 2 0.94 -9.84 1.54
N GLN A 3 0.20 -8.76 1.79
CA GLN A 3 -0.81 -8.18 0.92
C GLN A 3 -0.23 -6.95 0.18
N GLY A 4 -0.40 -6.90 -1.14
CA GLY A 4 0.18 -5.88 -2.02
C GLY A 4 -0.50 -4.52 -1.97
N PHE A 5 0.10 -3.50 -2.58
CA PHE A 5 -0.36 -2.11 -2.48
C PHE A 5 -1.03 -1.52 -3.78
N ARG A 6 -2.18 -0.79 -3.73
CA ARG A 6 -2.83 0.08 -4.78
C ARG A 6 -3.83 1.17 -4.29
N ARG A 7 -3.52 2.48 -4.23
CA ARG A 7 -4.54 3.56 -3.96
C ARG A 7 -5.50 3.70 -5.16
N ARG A 8 -6.79 3.32 -5.08
CA ARG A 8 -7.76 3.75 -6.12
C ARG A 8 -9.28 3.53 -5.96
N TYR A 9 -10.02 4.15 -5.05
CA TYR A 9 -11.49 3.92 -5.03
C TYR A 9 -12.31 5.12 -4.55
N GLU A 10 -13.31 5.48 -5.35
CA GLU A 10 -14.53 6.20 -4.95
C GLU A 10 -15.64 5.20 -4.56
N ARG A 11 -16.66 5.65 -3.82
CA ARG A 11 -17.55 4.75 -3.06
C ARG A 11 -19.03 4.84 -3.47
N HIS A 12 -19.58 3.71 -3.96
CA HIS A 12 -20.99 3.36 -3.87
C HIS A 12 -21.14 2.00 -3.18
N ALA A 13 -22.16 1.86 -2.33
CA ALA A 13 -22.16 0.95 -1.18
C ALA A 13 -22.19 -0.57 -1.48
N LEU A 14 -22.26 -1.01 -2.74
CA LEU A 14 -22.31 -2.43 -3.12
C LEU A 14 -21.49 -2.75 -4.39
N THR A 15 -20.67 -1.82 -4.87
CA THR A 15 -20.01 -1.95 -6.16
C THR A 15 -18.66 -2.67 -6.01
N PRO A 16 -18.32 -3.65 -6.88
CA PRO A 16 -16.97 -4.20 -6.95
C PRO A 16 -15.95 -3.07 -7.17
N GLN A 17 -14.76 -3.22 -6.62
CA GLN A 17 -13.65 -2.29 -6.84
C GLN A 17 -13.34 -2.19 -8.34
N VAL A 18 -13.64 -1.05 -8.97
CA VAL A 18 -13.39 -0.84 -10.40
C VAL A 18 -12.03 -0.16 -10.57
N PRO A 19 -11.14 -0.70 -11.43
CA PRO A 19 -9.92 -0.01 -11.83
C PRO A 19 -10.28 1.28 -12.56
N ASN A 20 -9.80 2.43 -12.10
CA ASN A 20 -9.93 3.65 -12.89
C ASN A 20 -9.02 3.52 -14.16
N PRO A 21 -9.36 4.07 -15.33
CA PRO A 21 -8.49 3.99 -16.51
C PRO A 21 -7.39 5.06 -16.55
N ALA A 22 -7.56 6.19 -15.86
CA ALA A 22 -6.73 7.40 -15.97
C ALA A 22 -5.52 7.47 -15.01
N PHE A 23 -4.90 6.36 -14.60
CA PHE A 23 -3.81 6.38 -13.61
C PHE A 23 -2.48 6.36 -14.30
N ALA A 24 -1.65 7.32 -13.90
CA ALA A 24 -0.35 7.56 -14.48
C ALA A 24 0.80 7.01 -13.62
N GLY A 25 0.52 6.35 -12.49
CA GLY A 25 1.54 5.89 -11.54
C GLY A 25 1.65 6.81 -10.32
N THR A 26 2.49 6.42 -9.36
CA THR A 26 2.83 7.21 -8.17
C THR A 26 4.30 7.05 -7.80
N PRO A 27 5.08 8.14 -7.64
CA PRO A 27 6.48 8.08 -7.22
C PRO A 27 6.65 8.01 -5.68
N GLU A 28 5.72 8.59 -4.91
CA GLU A 28 5.79 8.61 -3.45
C GLU A 28 5.22 7.34 -2.81
N ALA A 29 5.75 6.99 -1.63
CA ALA A 29 5.23 5.91 -0.79
C ALA A 29 3.77 6.17 -0.35
N GLY A 30 3.39 7.43 -0.18
CA GLY A 30 2.02 7.83 0.13
C GLY A 30 1.02 7.33 -0.92
N GLY A 31 1.30 7.42 -2.21
CA GLY A 31 0.37 7.02 -3.28
C GLY A 31 0.12 5.50 -3.43
N TRP A 32 0.63 4.70 -2.51
CA TRP A 32 0.33 3.28 -2.37
C TRP A 32 -0.71 3.06 -1.25
N VAL A 33 -1.55 2.01 -1.30
CA VAL A 33 -2.37 1.56 -0.14
C VAL A 33 -2.43 0.05 -0.10
N ALA A 34 -2.56 -0.60 1.05
CA ALA A 34 -2.69 -2.06 1.04
C ALA A 34 -4.03 -2.51 0.43
N LEU A 35 -3.98 -3.45 -0.51
CA LEU A 35 -5.12 -4.24 -0.96
C LEU A 35 -5.27 -5.42 -0.02
N GLY A 36 -5.90 -5.16 1.12
CA GLY A 36 -6.14 -6.17 2.13
C GLY A 36 -7.58 -6.59 2.30
N ARG A 37 -7.78 -7.60 3.16
CA ARG A 37 -9.12 -7.92 3.65
C ARG A 37 -9.70 -6.65 4.26
N ARG A 38 -10.93 -6.33 3.86
CA ARG A 38 -11.70 -5.23 4.44
C ARG A 38 -11.70 -5.40 5.95
N LYS A 39 -11.31 -4.35 6.67
CA LYS A 39 -11.51 -4.32 8.12
C LYS A 39 -12.99 -4.58 8.39
N PRO A 40 -13.33 -5.44 9.36
CA PRO A 40 -14.73 -5.62 9.76
C PRO A 40 -15.32 -4.26 10.10
N LEU A 41 -16.53 -4.00 9.59
CA LEU A 41 -17.26 -2.78 9.93
C LEU A 41 -17.54 -2.81 11.42
N ASP A 42 -17.14 -1.76 12.13
CA ASP A 42 -17.46 -1.59 13.54
C ASP A 42 -18.89 -1.04 13.62
N PRO A 43 -19.87 -1.81 14.14
CA PRO A 43 -21.27 -1.38 14.17
C PRO A 43 -21.51 -0.17 15.08
N LEU A 44 -20.56 0.17 15.95
CA LEU A 44 -20.64 1.32 16.86
C LEU A 44 -20.14 2.62 16.22
N ARG A 45 -19.40 2.54 15.11
CA ARG A 45 -18.87 3.70 14.40
C ARG A 45 -19.85 4.19 13.35
N SER A 46 -19.85 5.50 13.11
CA SER A 46 -20.67 6.09 12.05
C SER A 46 -20.27 5.51 10.69
N ALA A 47 -21.21 5.52 9.74
CA ALA A 47 -20.95 5.09 8.37
C ALA A 47 -19.77 5.85 7.76
N SER A 48 -19.55 7.12 8.13
CA SER A 48 -18.44 7.96 7.66
C SER A 48 -17.07 7.52 8.22
N GLU A 49 -17.01 7.13 9.49
CA GLU A 49 -15.77 6.67 10.13
C GLU A 49 -15.35 5.28 9.64
N ASN A 50 -16.30 4.36 9.52
CA ASN A 50 -16.05 3.06 8.88
C ASN A 50 -15.60 3.20 7.43
N ARG A 51 -16.02 4.30 6.79
CA ARG A 51 -15.66 4.64 5.44
C ARG A 51 -14.23 5.21 5.34
N ALA A 52 -13.76 5.97 6.33
CA ALA A 52 -12.42 6.54 6.31
C ALA A 52 -11.29 5.48 6.27
N ASP A 53 -11.56 4.26 6.75
CA ASP A 53 -10.62 3.12 6.77
C ASP A 53 -10.39 2.49 5.38
N PHE A 54 -11.11 2.94 4.35
CA PHE A 54 -11.01 2.40 2.99
C PHE A 54 -9.87 3.06 2.23
N LEU A 55 -8.91 2.26 1.78
CA LEU A 55 -7.68 2.75 1.12
C LEU A 55 -6.93 3.78 1.95
N MET A 56 -6.60 3.39 3.17
CA MET A 56 -5.63 4.16 3.91
C MET A 56 -4.27 4.13 3.20
N PRO A 57 -3.57 5.26 3.15
CA PRO A 57 -2.18 5.34 2.70
C PRO A 57 -1.33 4.20 3.25
N ALA A 58 -0.44 3.66 2.41
CA ALA A 58 0.51 2.64 2.81
C ALA A 58 1.37 3.08 4.00
N GLU A 59 1.77 4.36 4.00
CA GLU A 59 2.54 5.01 5.05
C GLU A 59 1.80 5.08 6.40
N ASP A 60 0.46 5.12 6.40
CA ASP A 60 -0.34 5.19 7.63
C ASP A 60 -0.60 3.81 8.23
N THR A 61 -0.40 2.76 7.44
CA THR A 61 -0.58 1.36 7.90
C THR A 61 0.66 0.79 8.58
N LEU A 62 1.83 1.41 8.39
CA LEU A 62 3.10 0.95 8.91
C LEU A 62 3.76 2.05 9.76
N PRO A 63 4.72 1.71 10.63
CA PRO A 63 5.52 2.71 11.33
C PRO A 63 6.16 3.69 10.34
N LYS A 64 6.28 4.96 10.74
CA LYS A 64 6.93 6.00 9.91
C LYS A 64 8.32 5.55 9.48
N GLY A 65 8.63 5.71 8.20
CA GLY A 65 9.90 5.24 7.61
C GLY A 65 9.95 3.74 7.28
N GLY A 66 8.92 2.96 7.63
CA GLY A 66 8.83 1.52 7.35
C GLY A 66 8.64 1.17 5.87
N LEU A 67 8.39 2.16 5.01
CA LEU A 67 8.32 2.04 3.57
C LEU A 67 9.33 2.97 2.91
N VAL A 68 9.98 2.47 1.87
CA VAL A 68 10.97 3.24 1.10
C VAL A 68 10.55 3.17 -0.37
N SER A 69 10.20 4.32 -0.95
CA SER A 69 10.04 4.44 -2.40
C SER A 69 11.32 4.98 -3.03
N ARG A 70 11.65 4.48 -4.22
CA ARG A 70 12.71 5.01 -5.07
C ARG A 70 12.24 4.99 -6.52
N VAL A 71 12.59 6.04 -7.25
CA VAL A 71 12.39 6.10 -8.69
C VAL A 71 13.70 5.72 -9.36
N ASP A 72 13.65 4.73 -10.24
CA ASP A 72 14.79 4.37 -11.07
C ASP A 72 14.96 5.42 -12.18
N PRO A 73 16.10 6.14 -12.23
CA PRO A 73 16.28 7.25 -13.16
C PRO A 73 16.41 6.81 -14.63
N ALA A 74 16.82 5.56 -14.88
CA ALA A 74 17.00 5.04 -16.23
C ALA A 74 15.67 4.60 -16.88
N THR A 75 14.77 4.02 -16.09
CA THR A 75 13.52 3.42 -16.58
C THR A 75 12.27 4.22 -16.23
N GLY A 76 12.38 5.17 -15.29
CA GLY A 76 11.26 5.91 -14.71
C GLY A 76 10.34 5.05 -13.85
N ALA A 77 10.74 3.82 -13.50
CA ALA A 77 9.93 2.94 -12.68
C ALA A 77 10.06 3.32 -11.20
N THR A 78 8.93 3.40 -10.50
CA THR A 78 8.91 3.54 -9.04
C THR A 78 8.92 2.17 -8.42
N ILE A 79 9.82 1.96 -7.45
CA ILE A 79 9.93 0.75 -6.66
C ILE A 79 9.67 1.13 -5.20
N LEU A 80 8.73 0.44 -4.57
CA LEU A 80 8.42 0.52 -3.15
C LEU A 80 8.95 -0.74 -2.46
N ARG A 81 9.63 -0.56 -1.33
CA ARG A 81 10.13 -1.65 -0.48
C ARG A 81 9.60 -1.48 0.94
N SER A 82 9.28 -2.60 1.59
CA SER A 82 8.97 -2.60 3.02
C SER A 82 10.18 -2.99 3.86
N LEU A 83 10.48 -2.18 4.87
CA LEU A 83 11.49 -2.50 5.89
C LEU A 83 10.90 -3.34 7.04
N VAL A 84 9.58 -3.24 7.23
CA VAL A 84 8.83 -4.04 8.21
C VAL A 84 8.71 -5.49 7.75
N TRP A 85 8.55 -5.68 6.44
CA TRP A 85 8.47 -6.98 5.79
C TRP A 85 9.57 -7.12 4.74
N PRO A 86 10.79 -7.50 5.16
CA PRO A 86 11.89 -7.73 4.23
C PRO A 86 11.48 -8.74 3.17
N GLY A 87 11.80 -8.43 1.91
CA GLY A 87 11.39 -9.25 0.76
C GLY A 87 10.11 -8.77 0.06
N PHE A 88 9.40 -7.78 0.61
CA PHE A 88 8.26 -7.16 -0.06
C PHE A 88 8.71 -6.06 -1.03
N PHE A 89 8.28 -6.19 -2.28
CA PHE A 89 8.51 -5.22 -3.35
C PHE A 89 7.21 -4.90 -4.09
N ALA A 90 6.94 -3.62 -4.32
CA ALA A 90 5.94 -3.17 -5.28
C ALA A 90 6.59 -2.27 -6.33
N PHE A 91 6.05 -2.26 -7.54
CA PHE A 91 6.59 -1.46 -8.63
C PHE A 91 5.47 -0.81 -9.45
N SER A 92 5.75 0.36 -10.02
CA SER A 92 4.87 1.07 -10.95
C SER A 92 5.69 1.73 -12.05
N LYS A 93 5.22 1.61 -13.30
CA LYS A 93 5.75 2.32 -14.47
C LYS A 93 4.57 2.75 -15.33
N GLY A 94 4.21 4.03 -15.26
CA GLY A 94 2.98 4.54 -15.87
C GLY A 94 1.75 3.83 -15.30
N ALA A 95 0.87 3.36 -16.18
CA ALA A 95 -0.33 2.60 -15.81
C ALA A 95 -0.05 1.14 -15.38
N ARG A 96 1.16 0.61 -15.60
CA ARG A 96 1.54 -0.75 -15.19
C ARG A 96 2.03 -0.72 -13.77
N TYR A 97 1.55 -1.65 -12.95
CA TYR A 97 1.98 -1.79 -11.57
C TYR A 97 1.84 -3.24 -11.15
N GLY A 98 2.58 -3.61 -10.12
CA GLY A 98 2.56 -4.95 -9.56
C GLY A 98 3.27 -4.99 -8.23
N TYR A 99 3.22 -6.14 -7.58
CA TYR A 99 3.99 -6.42 -6.39
C TYR A 99 4.36 -7.88 -6.38
N PHE A 100 5.43 -8.18 -5.66
CA PHE A 100 5.81 -9.55 -5.36
C PHE A 100 6.43 -9.59 -3.97
N TYR A 101 6.42 -10.78 -3.39
CA TYR A 101 7.09 -11.06 -2.14
C TYR A 101 8.08 -12.20 -2.38
N CYS A 102 9.32 -12.02 -1.94
CA CYS A 102 10.35 -13.04 -1.97
C CYS A 102 11.09 -13.02 -0.63
N GLY A 103 10.84 -14.02 0.21
CA GLY A 103 11.39 -14.12 1.56
C GLY A 103 10.77 -15.26 2.35
N ASP A 104 11.22 -15.43 3.58
CA ASP A 104 10.75 -16.44 4.55
C ASP A 104 9.42 -16.10 5.23
N GLY A 105 8.90 -14.89 5.00
CA GLY A 105 7.68 -14.40 5.64
C GLY A 105 7.91 -13.85 7.05
N ALA A 106 9.16 -13.69 7.51
CA ALA A 106 9.46 -13.17 8.82
C ALA A 106 9.29 -11.64 8.87
N LYS A 107 8.63 -11.16 9.92
CA LYS A 107 8.50 -9.71 10.19
C LYS A 107 9.79 -9.21 10.82
N ASN A 108 10.29 -8.06 10.37
CA ASN A 108 11.38 -7.37 11.06
C ASN A 108 10.85 -6.69 12.33
N ALA A 109 11.08 -7.31 13.48
CA ALA A 109 10.69 -6.77 14.79
C ALA A 109 11.55 -5.57 15.21
N ASP A 110 12.79 -5.52 14.73
CA ASP A 110 13.79 -4.52 15.12
C ASP A 110 13.71 -3.24 14.28
N VAL A 111 12.76 -3.17 13.34
CA VAL A 111 12.58 -2.01 12.44
C VAL A 111 12.41 -0.68 13.20
N ALA A 112 11.81 -0.71 14.39
CA ALA A 112 11.63 0.46 15.22
C ALA A 112 12.96 0.99 15.80
N LEU A 113 13.92 0.09 16.09
CA LEU A 113 15.25 0.44 16.57
C LEU A 113 16.18 0.88 15.42
N MET A 114 15.93 0.40 14.20
CA MET A 114 16.73 0.75 13.02
C MET A 114 16.36 2.13 12.44
N LEU A 115 15.15 2.62 12.73
CA LEU A 115 14.62 3.89 12.24
C LEU A 115 14.62 5.02 13.28
N SER A 116 15.17 4.77 14.48
CA SER A 116 15.26 5.75 15.58
C SER A 116 16.27 6.86 15.30
#